data_AF-A0AAV9VDH9-F1
#
_entry.id   AF-A0AAV9VDH9-F1
#
_cell.length_a   1.000
_cell.length_b   1.000
_cell.length_c   1.000
_cell.angle_alpha   90.00
_cell.angle_beta   90.00
_cell.angle_gamma   90.00
#
_symmetry.space_group_name_H-M   'P 1'
#
loop_
_entity.id
_entity.type
_entity.pdbx_description
1 polymer ?
#
loop_
_entity_poly.entity_id
_entity_poly.type
_entity_poly.pdbx_seq_one_letter_code
_entity_poly.pdbx_strand_id
1 'polypeptide(L)'
;MLAGSRSSPQTRASSPPWFANYPEIDPQDNYSKGWPPQMLQFADEEIQRLVFLPKVSRRALDPVDVRLNLRAAFLGEGLLTSLVTDFLYTEFIEYEAHDLTSMRQALLATAVLSNLCQRVNLTAFLRNSPPERRPDDYALAQTFQSYIGGIYHDRGADGYQELRDWFYALIAPYAMICKNNYDQYVDAFQSASRDLDPRLAALRSPPSSTASSSAFGYPGSSTSRSSKMTSGSYGGYALDNPAHIARPGTAAPSLGRYATSGPSGLAPHAHRGVGDYIKELKEYCEKYHLPTPIYTDQDNGKNGDHIRWFSTVAIGGEVWGRSTDWAPTKKEAKAMASKVALNQLRGSRRQIG
;
A
#
# COMPACT_ATOMS: atom_id res chain seq x y z
N MET A 1 47.85 -40.22 29.15
CA MET A 1 46.44 -40.03 28.76
C MET A 1 46.09 -38.56 28.99
N LEU A 2 46.15 -37.74 27.93
CA LEU A 2 45.75 -36.33 27.97
C LEU A 2 44.42 -36.22 27.22
N ALA A 3 43.33 -35.97 27.95
CA ALA A 3 42.01 -35.78 27.40
C ALA A 3 41.93 -34.38 26.78
N GLY A 4 41.93 -34.31 25.45
CA GLY A 4 41.66 -33.08 24.70
C GLY A 4 40.17 -32.74 24.74
N SER A 5 39.84 -31.58 25.29
CA SER A 5 38.52 -30.97 25.20
C SER A 5 38.25 -30.52 23.76
N ARG A 6 37.40 -31.28 23.06
CA ARG A 6 36.83 -30.87 21.77
C ARG A 6 35.72 -29.85 22.04
N SER A 7 35.98 -28.58 21.76
CA SER A 7 34.95 -27.56 21.64
C SER A 7 34.04 -27.89 20.45
N SER A 8 32.73 -27.94 20.71
CA SER A 8 31.69 -28.13 19.71
C SER A 8 31.72 -27.00 18.66
N PRO A 9 31.45 -27.27 17.38
CA PRO A 9 31.40 -26.23 16.37
C PRO A 9 30.24 -25.30 16.70
N GLN A 10 30.56 -24.03 16.99
CA GLN A 10 29.59 -22.96 17.08
C GLN A 10 28.75 -23.00 15.80
N THR A 11 27.46 -23.29 15.94
CA THR A 11 26.47 -23.09 14.88
C THR A 11 26.63 -21.67 14.39
N ARG A 12 27.05 -21.50 13.13
CA ARG A 12 27.11 -20.21 12.43
C ARG A 12 25.81 -19.47 12.73
N ALA A 13 25.88 -18.46 13.58
CA ALA A 13 24.80 -17.50 13.72
C ALA A 13 24.59 -16.94 12.32
N SER A 14 23.48 -17.30 11.69
CA SER A 14 23.04 -16.68 10.45
C SER A 14 23.04 -15.19 10.69
N SER A 15 23.83 -14.42 9.93
CA SER A 15 23.77 -12.96 9.98
C SER A 15 22.31 -12.55 10.01
N PRO A 16 21.91 -11.68 10.96
CA PRO A 16 20.52 -11.24 11.00
C PRO A 16 20.19 -10.68 9.60
N PRO A 17 18.97 -10.92 9.10
CA PRO A 17 18.66 -10.60 7.71
C PRO A 17 19.04 -9.14 7.41
N TRP A 18 19.43 -8.81 6.19
CA TRP A 18 19.99 -7.49 5.82
C TRP A 18 19.13 -6.29 6.27
N PHE A 19 17.85 -6.52 6.59
CA PHE A 19 16.89 -5.57 7.14
C PHE A 19 16.84 -5.45 8.67
N ALA A 20 17.68 -6.16 9.43
CA ALA A 20 17.55 -6.27 10.89
C ALA A 20 18.38 -5.25 11.68
N ASN A 21 19.32 -4.56 11.04
CA ASN A 21 20.17 -3.56 11.69
C ASN A 21 19.91 -2.18 11.09
N TYR A 22 18.98 -1.43 11.67
CA TYR A 22 18.90 0.02 11.44
C TYR A 22 19.69 0.69 12.58
N PRO A 23 20.90 1.22 12.31
CA PRO A 23 21.68 1.92 13.32
C PRO A 23 20.92 3.16 13.84
N GLU A 24 21.34 3.67 14.99
CA GLU A 24 20.92 5.01 15.39
C GLU A 24 21.36 6.00 14.31
N ILE A 25 20.38 6.69 13.70
CA ILE A 25 20.64 7.73 12.72
C ILE A 25 21.38 8.87 13.45
N ASP A 26 22.60 9.18 13.01
CA ASP A 26 23.44 10.22 13.61
C ASP A 26 22.78 11.61 13.38
N PRO A 27 22.56 12.41 14.44
CA PRO A 27 22.07 13.80 14.33
C PRO A 27 22.96 14.75 13.51
N GLN A 28 24.14 14.32 13.05
CA GLN A 28 25.04 15.11 12.22
C GLN A 28 24.96 14.79 10.71
N ASP A 29 24.27 13.72 10.31
CA ASP A 29 24.10 13.38 8.89
C ASP A 29 23.20 14.40 8.19
N ASN A 30 23.41 14.69 6.90
CA ASN A 30 22.59 15.67 6.16
C ASN A 30 21.08 15.38 6.18
N TYR A 31 20.70 14.12 6.40
CA TYR A 31 19.31 13.66 6.56
C TYR A 31 18.67 14.01 7.91
N SER A 32 19.46 14.51 8.88
CA SER A 32 19.03 14.76 10.27
C SER A 32 18.51 16.18 10.53
N LYS A 33 18.76 17.15 9.63
CA LYS A 33 18.32 18.54 9.83
C LYS A 33 16.79 18.62 9.83
N GLY A 34 16.20 18.76 11.02
CA GLY A 34 14.74 18.77 11.19
C GLY A 34 14.10 17.39 11.21
N TRP A 35 14.89 16.33 11.40
CA TRP A 35 14.41 14.96 11.58
C TRP A 35 14.55 14.53 13.06
N PRO A 36 13.61 13.74 13.60
CA PRO A 36 12.37 13.29 12.98
C PRO A 36 11.36 14.42 12.82
N PRO A 37 10.48 14.37 11.79
CA PRO A 37 9.43 15.36 11.63
C PRO A 37 8.48 15.33 12.84
N GLN A 38 7.93 16.49 13.20
CA GLN A 38 6.98 16.59 14.30
C GLN A 38 5.73 15.76 14.01
N MET A 39 5.18 15.12 15.04
CA MET A 39 3.91 14.38 14.95
C MET A 39 2.79 15.24 14.36
N LEU A 40 2.03 14.67 13.42
CA LEU A 40 0.79 15.26 12.91
C LEU A 40 -0.28 15.25 14.01
N GLN A 41 -0.93 16.38 14.19
CA GLN A 41 -1.97 16.55 15.21
C GLN A 41 -3.32 16.04 14.71
N PHE A 42 -4.11 15.48 15.62
CA PHE A 42 -5.51 15.12 15.34
C PHE A 42 -6.41 16.35 15.50
N ALA A 43 -7.43 16.46 14.66
CA ALA A 43 -8.52 17.40 14.85
C ALA A 43 -9.55 16.85 15.84
N ASP A 44 -9.88 15.56 15.75
CA ASP A 44 -10.78 14.86 16.66
C ASP A 44 -10.02 14.18 17.82
N GLU A 45 -10.25 14.67 19.05
CA GLU A 45 -9.66 14.13 20.28
C GLU A 45 -10.11 12.69 20.59
N GLU A 46 -11.32 12.27 20.18
CA GLU A 46 -11.78 10.89 20.36
C GLU A 46 -11.03 9.94 19.43
N ILE A 47 -10.75 10.35 18.19
CA ILE A 47 -9.90 9.55 17.30
C ILE A 47 -8.50 9.41 17.90
N GLN A 48 -7.92 10.51 18.40
CA GLN A 48 -6.62 10.47 19.07
C GLN A 48 -6.61 9.52 20.26
N ARG A 49 -7.61 9.61 21.15
CA ARG A 49 -7.77 8.72 22.31
C ARG A 49 -7.86 7.26 21.89
N LEU A 50 -8.65 6.95 20.86
CA LEU A 50 -8.83 5.59 20.34
C LEU A 50 -7.55 5.03 19.72
N VAL A 51 -6.80 5.84 18.99
CA VAL A 51 -5.53 5.46 18.36
C VAL A 51 -4.48 5.07 19.40
N PHE A 52 -4.38 5.85 20.48
CA PHE A 52 -3.42 5.65 21.55
C PHE A 52 -3.97 4.82 22.71
N LEU A 53 -4.98 3.97 22.45
CA LEU A 53 -5.53 3.07 23.45
C LEU A 53 -4.41 2.22 24.06
N PRO A 54 -4.26 2.21 25.40
CA PRO A 54 -3.20 1.44 26.06
C PRO A 54 -3.30 -0.04 25.70
N LYS A 55 -2.17 -0.66 25.35
CA LYS A 55 -2.14 -2.11 25.05
C LYS A 55 -2.08 -2.97 26.30
N VAL A 56 -1.52 -2.41 27.38
CA VAL A 56 -1.45 -3.03 28.70
C VAL A 56 -2.13 -2.09 29.68
N SER A 57 -3.23 -2.54 30.28
CA SER A 57 -3.98 -1.78 31.27
C SER A 57 -4.27 -2.63 32.50
N ARG A 58 -4.20 -2.01 33.69
CA ARG A 58 -4.60 -2.65 34.96
C ARG A 58 -6.11 -2.89 35.02
N ARG A 59 -6.89 -2.09 34.30
CA ARG A 59 -8.35 -2.20 34.18
C ARG A 59 -8.70 -2.77 32.81
N ALA A 60 -9.73 -3.61 32.74
CA ALA A 60 -10.28 -4.05 31.46
C ALA A 60 -10.69 -2.85 30.60
N LEU A 61 -10.23 -2.86 29.35
CA LEU A 61 -10.58 -1.86 28.34
C LEU A 61 -11.97 -2.16 27.77
N ASP A 62 -12.64 -1.13 27.25
CA ASP A 62 -13.89 -1.33 26.53
C ASP A 62 -13.63 -2.18 25.27
N PRO A 63 -14.33 -3.33 25.09
CA PRO A 63 -14.21 -4.14 23.88
C PRO A 63 -14.48 -3.38 22.58
N VAL A 64 -15.33 -2.36 22.61
CA VAL A 64 -15.63 -1.49 21.46
C VAL A 64 -14.41 -0.66 21.09
N ASP A 65 -13.77 -0.02 22.06
CA ASP A 65 -12.55 0.79 21.85
C ASP A 65 -11.41 -0.08 21.31
N VAL A 66 -11.21 -1.28 21.87
CA VAL A 66 -10.19 -2.22 21.40
C VAL A 66 -10.45 -2.59 19.93
N ARG A 67 -11.70 -2.88 19.57
CA ARG A 67 -12.08 -3.19 18.19
C ARG A 67 -11.87 -1.99 17.25
N LEU A 68 -12.20 -0.78 17.67
CA LEU A 68 -12.00 0.43 16.87
C LEU A 68 -10.52 0.72 16.65
N ASN A 69 -9.70 0.59 17.69
CA ASN A 69 -8.24 0.72 17.61
C ASN A 69 -7.62 -0.29 16.63
N LEU A 70 -8.08 -1.55 16.66
CA LEU A 70 -7.65 -2.59 15.72
C LEU A 70 -8.07 -2.28 14.28
N ARG A 71 -9.27 -1.69 14.07
CA ARG A 71 -9.70 -1.25 12.74
C ARG A 71 -8.85 -0.08 12.22
N ALA A 72 -8.46 0.85 13.10
CA ALA A 72 -7.52 1.92 12.74
C ALA A 72 -6.14 1.33 12.36
N ALA A 73 -5.64 0.34 13.11
CA ALA A 73 -4.39 -0.35 12.75
C ALA A 73 -4.47 -1.02 11.38
N PHE A 74 -5.57 -1.74 11.12
CA PHE A 74 -5.82 -2.39 9.83
C PHE A 74 -5.82 -1.40 8.66
N LEU A 75 -6.48 -0.24 8.82
CA LEU A 75 -6.46 0.82 7.82
C LEU A 75 -5.05 1.38 7.62
N GLY A 76 -4.34 1.64 8.72
CA GLY A 76 -2.98 2.17 8.69
C GLY A 76 -1.97 1.22 8.07
N GLU A 77 -2.12 -0.10 8.24
CA GLU A 77 -1.27 -1.10 7.58
C GLU A 77 -1.39 -1.03 6.04
N GLY A 78 -2.62 -0.93 5.53
CA GLY A 78 -2.87 -0.75 4.10
C GLY A 78 -2.27 0.57 3.57
N LEU A 79 -2.45 1.66 4.32
CA LEU A 79 -1.89 2.96 3.96
C LEU A 79 -0.36 2.97 3.99
N LEU A 80 0.26 2.41 5.03
CA LEU A 80 1.72 2.28 5.12
C LEU A 80 2.28 1.46 3.96
N THR A 81 1.60 0.37 3.59
CA THR A 81 1.97 -0.41 2.40
C THR A 81 1.95 0.46 1.15
N SER A 82 0.90 1.26 0.97
CA SER A 82 0.80 2.19 -0.16
C SER A 82 1.88 3.26 -0.14
N LEU A 83 2.11 3.91 1.01
CA LEU A 83 3.07 5.00 1.18
C LEU A 83 4.51 4.53 0.94
N VAL A 84 4.89 3.38 1.47
CA VAL A 84 6.21 2.79 1.22
C VAL A 84 6.36 2.35 -0.24
N THR A 85 5.32 1.76 -0.83
CA THR A 85 5.36 1.36 -2.25
C THR A 85 5.54 2.56 -3.15
N ASP A 86 4.79 3.64 -2.89
CA ASP A 86 4.87 4.90 -3.63
C ASP A 86 6.28 5.52 -3.48
N PHE A 87 6.82 5.57 -2.26
CA PHE A 87 8.17 6.10 -2.00
C PHE A 87 9.24 5.33 -2.78
N LEU A 88 9.19 4.00 -2.71
CA LEU A 88 10.16 3.14 -3.40
C LEU A 88 10.02 3.27 -4.92
N TYR A 89 8.80 3.38 -5.43
CA TYR A 89 8.54 3.56 -6.86
C TYR A 89 9.11 4.89 -7.39
N THR A 90 9.03 5.97 -6.60
CA THR A 90 9.50 7.30 -7.03
C THR A 90 11.00 7.50 -6.84
N GLU A 91 11.56 7.01 -5.73
CA GLU A 91 12.96 7.29 -5.36
C GLU A 91 13.95 6.27 -5.93
N PHE A 92 13.54 5.00 -6.05
CA PHE A 92 14.42 3.87 -6.39
C PHE A 92 14.12 3.33 -7.80
N ILE A 93 14.20 4.22 -8.79
CA ILE A 93 13.87 3.94 -10.19
C ILE A 93 14.78 2.90 -10.86
N GLU A 94 15.95 2.64 -10.28
CA GLU A 94 16.97 1.73 -10.81
C GLU A 94 16.73 0.25 -10.45
N TYR A 95 15.79 -0.05 -9.55
CA TYR A 95 15.54 -1.40 -9.04
C TYR A 95 14.36 -2.08 -9.73
N GLU A 96 14.40 -3.41 -9.83
CA GLU A 96 13.31 -4.17 -10.41
C GLU A 96 12.18 -4.43 -9.39
N ALA A 97 11.01 -4.84 -9.87
CA ALA A 97 9.84 -5.08 -9.03
C ALA A 97 10.08 -6.10 -7.88
N HIS A 98 10.96 -7.08 -8.10
CA HIS A 98 11.29 -8.09 -7.09
C HIS A 98 12.19 -7.53 -5.98
N ASP A 99 13.14 -6.65 -6.34
CA ASP A 99 14.00 -5.91 -5.40
C ASP A 99 13.15 -4.97 -4.55
N LEU A 100 12.32 -4.14 -5.20
CA LEU A 100 11.41 -3.20 -4.54
C LEU A 100 10.44 -3.90 -3.59
N THR A 101 9.99 -5.11 -3.94
CA THR A 101 9.16 -5.92 -3.04
C THR A 101 9.91 -6.34 -1.78
N SER A 102 11.17 -6.73 -1.91
CA SER A 102 12.04 -7.11 -0.79
C SER A 102 12.33 -5.90 0.12
N MET A 103 12.64 -4.74 -0.47
CA MET A 103 12.81 -3.46 0.24
C MET A 103 11.54 -3.03 0.98
N ARG A 104 10.37 -3.16 0.35
CA ARG A 104 9.09 -2.85 0.98
C ARG A 104 8.84 -3.72 2.21
N GLN A 105 9.10 -5.03 2.12
CA GLN A 105 8.97 -5.95 3.25
C GLN A 105 9.90 -5.56 4.41
N ALA A 106 11.13 -5.16 4.10
CA ALA A 106 12.10 -4.70 5.10
C ALA A 106 11.66 -3.41 5.81
N LEU A 107 11.14 -2.44 5.06
CA LEU A 107 10.69 -1.15 5.61
C LEU A 107 9.37 -1.26 6.40
N LEU A 108 8.54 -2.27 6.11
CA LEU A 108 7.30 -2.55 6.84
C LEU A 108 7.50 -3.56 7.99
N ALA A 109 8.73 -4.01 8.25
CA ALA A 109 9.01 -4.93 9.34
C ALA A 109 8.66 -4.31 10.70
N THR A 110 8.17 -5.13 11.63
CA THR A 110 7.80 -4.71 12.99
C THR A 110 8.90 -3.91 13.68
N ALA A 111 10.16 -4.31 13.51
CA ALA A 111 11.31 -3.60 14.07
C ALA A 111 11.46 -2.17 13.52
N VAL A 112 11.16 -1.93 12.24
CA VAL A 112 11.20 -0.58 11.65
C VAL A 112 10.04 0.25 12.18
N LEU A 113 8.82 -0.29 12.12
CA LEU A 113 7.64 0.43 12.56
C LEU A 113 7.68 0.75 14.07
N SER A 114 8.23 -0.14 14.90
CA SER A 114 8.43 0.11 16.33
C SER A 114 9.44 1.23 16.56
N ASN A 115 10.54 1.25 15.80
CA ASN A 115 11.51 2.32 15.83
C ASN A 115 10.91 3.66 15.39
N LEU A 116 10.18 3.71 14.27
CA LEU A 116 9.51 4.92 13.80
C LEU A 116 8.53 5.47 14.84
N CYS A 117 7.76 4.60 15.50
CA CYS A 117 6.88 4.95 16.61
C CYS A 117 7.63 5.69 17.73
N GLN A 118 8.83 5.19 18.08
CA GLN A 118 9.67 5.80 19.11
C GLN A 118 10.28 7.13 18.64
N ARG A 119 10.73 7.23 17.39
CA ARG A 119 11.36 8.45 16.84
C ARG A 119 10.39 9.62 16.82
N VAL A 120 9.13 9.40 16.46
CA VAL A 120 8.09 10.45 16.49
C VAL A 120 7.55 10.67 17.92
N ASN A 121 8.12 10.00 18.93
CA ASN A 121 7.75 10.11 20.35
C ASN A 121 6.27 9.76 20.63
N LEU A 122 5.69 8.85 19.83
CA LEU A 122 4.31 8.38 20.04
C LEU A 122 4.16 7.56 21.32
N THR A 123 5.26 7.00 21.82
CA THR A 123 5.33 6.26 23.09
C THR A 123 4.92 7.11 24.29
N ALA A 124 5.02 8.44 24.20
CA ALA A 124 4.55 9.35 25.24
C ALA A 124 3.05 9.22 25.51
N PHE A 125 2.25 8.85 24.51
CA PHE A 125 0.81 8.66 24.64
C PHE A 125 0.44 7.28 25.21
N LEU A 126 1.37 6.31 25.18
CA LEU A 126 1.18 4.97 25.73
C LEU A 126 1.51 4.87 27.25
N ARG A 127 1.89 5.99 27.88
CA ARG A 127 2.39 6.08 29.28
C ARG A 127 1.41 5.63 30.37
N ASN A 128 0.16 5.35 30.03
CA ASN A 128 -0.81 4.73 30.94
C ASN A 128 -0.57 3.23 31.15
N SER A 129 0.42 2.65 30.46
CA SER A 129 0.90 1.29 30.71
C SER A 129 1.79 1.27 31.96
N PRO A 130 1.71 0.24 32.83
CA PRO A 130 2.48 0.18 34.07
C PRO A 130 4.01 0.29 33.80
N PRO A 131 4.76 1.06 34.61
CA PRO A 131 6.18 1.36 34.35
C PRO A 131 7.08 0.10 34.31
N GLU A 132 6.64 -1.01 34.92
CA GLU A 132 7.36 -2.30 34.89
C GLU A 132 7.40 -3.01 33.52
N ARG A 133 6.56 -2.63 32.54
CA ARG A 133 6.56 -3.28 31.21
C ARG A 133 6.67 -2.24 30.11
N ARG A 134 7.87 -2.10 29.56
CA ARG A 134 8.06 -1.44 28.25
C ARG A 134 7.15 -2.14 27.23
N PRO A 135 6.40 -1.40 26.40
CA PRO A 135 5.63 -2.00 25.31
C PRO A 135 6.59 -2.79 24.40
N ASP A 136 6.15 -3.97 23.96
CA ASP A 136 6.91 -4.78 23.02
C ASP A 136 6.91 -4.12 21.63
N ASP A 137 7.85 -4.55 20.76
CA ASP A 137 7.98 -3.99 19.42
C ASP A 137 6.68 -4.14 18.61
N TYR A 138 5.94 -5.21 18.83
CA TYR A 138 4.65 -5.43 18.19
C TYR A 138 3.62 -4.37 18.60
N ALA A 139 3.46 -4.08 19.89
CA ALA A 139 2.56 -3.04 20.38
C ALA A 139 2.94 -1.66 19.83
N LEU A 140 4.24 -1.36 19.74
CA LEU A 140 4.74 -0.10 19.18
C LEU A 140 4.46 0.01 17.69
N ALA A 141 4.76 -1.03 16.92
CA ALA A 141 4.45 -1.10 15.49
C ALA A 141 2.95 -0.96 15.22
N GLN A 142 2.12 -1.67 15.98
CA GLN A 142 0.67 -1.57 15.87
C GLN A 142 0.17 -0.17 16.27
N THR A 143 0.77 0.48 17.26
CA THR A 143 0.44 1.87 17.62
C THR A 143 0.75 2.82 16.48
N PHE A 144 1.89 2.64 15.82
CA PHE A 144 2.25 3.43 14.63
C PHE A 144 1.25 3.20 13.48
N GLN A 145 0.87 1.94 13.22
CA GLN A 145 -0.19 1.62 12.26
C GLN A 145 -1.52 2.29 12.62
N SER A 146 -1.99 2.14 13.87
CA SER A 146 -3.21 2.80 14.36
C SER A 146 -3.13 4.31 14.16
N TYR A 147 -1.98 4.93 14.41
CA TYR A 147 -1.76 6.35 14.24
C TYR A 147 -1.91 6.79 12.78
N ILE A 148 -1.27 6.09 11.83
CA ILE A 148 -1.41 6.40 10.40
C ILE A 148 -2.87 6.26 9.95
N GLY A 149 -3.54 5.16 10.35
CA GLY A 149 -4.94 4.94 10.03
C GLY A 149 -5.87 5.98 10.66
N GLY A 150 -5.55 6.41 11.89
CA GLY A 150 -6.28 7.46 12.60
C GLY A 150 -6.15 8.83 11.93
N ILE A 151 -4.94 9.26 11.58
CA ILE A 151 -4.71 10.55 10.90
C ILE A 151 -5.47 10.61 9.58
N TYR A 152 -5.42 9.53 8.80
CA TYR A 152 -6.20 9.44 7.56
C TYR A 152 -7.71 9.41 7.83
N HIS A 153 -8.17 8.74 8.88
CA HIS A 153 -9.59 8.72 9.24
C HIS A 153 -10.11 10.10 9.67
N ASP A 154 -9.30 10.85 10.41
CA ASP A 154 -9.57 12.19 10.91
C ASP A 154 -9.64 13.22 9.78
N ARG A 155 -8.68 13.18 8.84
CA ARG A 155 -8.54 14.20 7.79
C ARG A 155 -9.11 13.81 6.43
N GLY A 156 -9.42 12.53 6.24
CA GLY A 156 -9.91 12.00 4.97
C GLY A 156 -8.90 12.12 3.82
N ALA A 157 -9.42 12.14 2.59
CA ALA A 157 -8.61 12.20 1.37
C ALA A 157 -7.81 13.50 1.24
N ASP A 158 -8.35 14.61 1.76
CA ASP A 158 -7.72 15.93 1.65
C ASP A 158 -6.42 16.01 2.46
N GLY A 159 -6.35 15.31 3.59
CA GLY A 159 -5.14 15.23 4.42
C GLY A 159 -4.10 14.21 3.94
N TYR A 160 -4.39 13.44 2.88
CA TYR A 160 -3.48 12.38 2.42
C TYR A 160 -2.14 12.94 1.92
N GLN A 161 -2.16 14.07 1.21
CA GLN A 161 -0.93 14.67 0.68
C GLN A 161 0.02 15.09 1.81
N GLU A 162 -0.51 15.74 2.85
CA GLU A 162 0.27 16.13 4.03
C GLU A 162 0.81 14.91 4.77
N LEU A 163 -0.03 13.87 4.95
CA LEU A 163 0.39 12.60 5.55
C LEU A 163 1.51 11.94 4.75
N ARG A 164 1.41 11.96 3.42
CA ARG A 164 2.43 11.41 2.52
C ARG A 164 3.74 12.17 2.66
N ASP A 165 3.71 13.49 2.55
CA ASP A 165 4.91 14.31 2.59
C ASP A 165 5.60 14.21 3.96
N TRP A 166 4.82 14.17 5.05
CA TRP A 166 5.31 13.90 6.40
C TRP A 166 5.95 12.51 6.52
N PHE A 167 5.30 11.47 5.99
CA PHE A 167 5.81 10.10 6.05
C PHE A 167 7.08 9.95 5.22
N TYR A 168 7.18 10.63 4.08
CA TYR A 168 8.35 10.62 3.21
C TYR A 168 9.56 11.19 3.92
N ALA A 169 9.40 12.34 4.59
CA ALA A 169 10.45 12.92 5.42
C ALA A 169 10.88 11.97 6.56
N LEU A 170 9.93 11.23 7.13
CA LEU A 170 10.21 10.28 8.20
C LEU A 170 10.96 9.03 7.71
N ILE A 171 10.53 8.42 6.61
CA ILE A 171 11.01 7.12 6.11
C ILE A 171 12.31 7.23 5.30
N ALA A 172 12.60 8.39 4.70
CA ALA A 172 13.76 8.60 3.83
C ALA A 172 15.08 8.04 4.37
N PRO A 173 15.52 8.34 5.62
CA PRO A 173 16.79 7.79 6.12
C PRO A 173 16.76 6.26 6.26
N TYR A 174 15.62 5.68 6.65
CA TYR A 174 15.46 4.23 6.73
C TYR A 174 15.50 3.59 5.33
N ALA A 175 14.89 4.23 4.34
CA ALA A 175 14.93 3.78 2.95
C ALA A 175 16.35 3.81 2.39
N MET A 176 17.13 4.86 2.65
CA MET A 176 18.54 4.92 2.22
C MET A 176 19.40 3.84 2.88
N ILE A 177 19.22 3.59 4.18
CA ILE A 177 19.90 2.48 4.87
C ILE A 177 19.49 1.14 4.27
N CYS A 178 18.20 0.94 4.02
CA CYS A 178 17.64 -0.25 3.38
C CYS A 178 18.28 -0.48 1.99
N LYS A 179 18.38 0.57 1.18
CA LYS A 179 19.05 0.56 -0.14
C LYS A 179 20.50 0.10 -0.02
N ASN A 180 21.28 0.75 0.85
CA ASN A 180 22.69 0.41 1.06
C ASN A 180 22.89 -1.03 1.52
N ASN A 181 22.07 -1.50 2.47
CA ASN A 181 22.11 -2.88 2.95
C ASN A 181 21.74 -3.88 1.86
N TYR A 182 20.79 -3.52 0.99
CA TYR A 182 20.37 -4.34 -0.13
C TYR A 182 21.47 -4.46 -1.19
N ASP A 183 22.09 -3.33 -1.57
CA ASP A 183 23.18 -3.30 -2.55
C ASP A 183 24.37 -4.16 -2.08
N GLN A 184 24.76 -4.02 -0.80
CA GLN A 184 25.79 -4.87 -0.19
C GLN A 184 25.43 -6.35 -0.20
N TYR A 185 24.15 -6.68 0.04
CA TYR A 185 23.66 -8.06 -0.01
C TYR A 185 23.76 -8.64 -1.43
N VAL A 186 23.35 -7.88 -2.45
CA VAL A 186 23.41 -8.28 -3.85
C VAL A 186 24.86 -8.46 -4.30
N ASP A 187 25.75 -7.52 -3.96
CA ASP A 187 27.19 -7.60 -4.29
C ASP A 187 27.86 -8.82 -3.63
N ALA A 188 27.55 -9.09 -2.36
CA ALA A 188 28.04 -10.26 -1.65
C ALA A 188 27.53 -11.57 -2.28
N PHE A 189 26.29 -11.58 -2.77
CA PHE A 189 25.72 -12.75 -3.44
C PHE A 189 26.35 -13.00 -4.83
N GLN A 190 26.58 -11.93 -5.60
CA GLN A 190 27.21 -12.02 -6.91
C GLN A 190 28.68 -12.44 -6.83
N SER A 191 29.45 -11.89 -5.88
CA SER A 191 30.85 -12.28 -5.64
C SER A 191 30.95 -13.75 -5.24
N ALA A 192 30.12 -14.21 -4.30
CA ALA A 192 30.08 -15.62 -3.89
C ALA A 192 29.68 -16.56 -5.04
N SER A 193 28.87 -16.10 -6.00
CA SER A 193 28.46 -16.88 -7.17
C SER A 193 29.54 -16.96 -8.27
N ARG A 194 30.43 -15.95 -8.35
CA ARG A 194 31.59 -15.95 -9.27
C ARG A 194 32.70 -16.90 -8.84
N ASP A 195 32.83 -17.16 -7.54
CA ASP A 195 33.81 -18.08 -6.97
C ASP A 195 33.40 -19.56 -7.04
N LEU A 196 32.19 -19.86 -7.53
CA LEU A 196 31.64 -21.20 -7.68
C LEU A 196 31.81 -21.72 -9.13
N ASP A 197 31.98 -23.04 -9.28
CA ASP A 197 32.02 -23.71 -10.58
C ASP A 197 30.81 -23.29 -11.43
N PRO A 198 31.00 -22.81 -12.68
CA PRO A 198 29.92 -22.27 -13.52
C PRO A 198 28.73 -23.22 -13.73
N ARG A 199 28.92 -24.53 -13.52
CA ARG A 199 27.83 -25.53 -13.56
C ARG A 199 26.90 -25.48 -12.33
N LEU A 200 27.37 -25.00 -11.18
CA LEU A 200 26.59 -24.87 -9.94
C LEU A 200 25.97 -23.47 -9.78
N ALA A 201 26.53 -22.45 -10.42
CA ALA A 201 26.03 -21.07 -10.39
C ALA A 201 24.65 -20.93 -11.05
N ALA A 202 24.38 -21.66 -12.14
CA ALA A 202 23.09 -21.63 -12.86
C ALA A 202 21.89 -22.19 -12.07
N LEU A 203 22.13 -22.86 -10.94
CA LEU A 203 21.08 -23.48 -10.11
C LEU A 203 20.64 -22.60 -8.93
N ARG A 204 21.26 -21.43 -8.71
CA ARG A 204 20.87 -20.49 -7.65
C ARG A 204 20.29 -19.21 -8.26
N SER A 205 18.98 -19.09 -8.24
CA SER A 205 18.35 -17.76 -8.17
C SER A 205 18.69 -17.15 -6.79
N PRO A 206 18.78 -15.82 -6.63
CA PRO A 206 18.76 -15.22 -5.30
C PRO A 206 17.53 -15.78 -4.57
N PRO A 207 17.64 -16.21 -3.29
CA PRO A 207 16.49 -16.72 -2.58
C PRO A 207 15.46 -15.60 -2.55
N SER A 208 14.36 -15.80 -3.28
CA SER A 208 13.17 -14.99 -3.11
C SER A 208 12.86 -14.95 -1.62
N SER A 209 12.58 -13.77 -1.08
CA SER A 209 11.96 -13.63 0.24
C SER A 209 10.51 -14.14 0.20
N THR A 210 10.29 -15.34 -0.32
CA THR A 210 9.13 -16.17 -0.02
C THR A 210 9.32 -16.77 1.38
N ALA A 211 9.51 -15.90 2.37
CA ALA A 211 9.18 -16.21 3.75
C ALA A 211 7.69 -15.89 3.91
N SER A 212 6.86 -16.90 3.65
CA SER A 212 5.51 -17.07 4.19
C SER A 212 4.62 -15.83 4.24
N SER A 213 3.70 -15.71 3.28
CA SER A 213 2.42 -15.02 3.42
C SER A 213 1.46 -15.74 4.41
N SER A 214 1.98 -16.30 5.49
CA SER A 214 1.25 -17.06 6.49
C SER A 214 1.85 -16.85 7.90
N ALA A 215 1.86 -15.60 8.37
CA ALA A 215 2.22 -15.30 9.76
C ALA A 215 1.64 -13.95 10.23
N PHE A 216 0.34 -13.74 10.04
CA PHE A 216 -0.44 -12.84 10.90
C PHE A 216 -1.56 -13.64 11.54
N GLY A 217 -1.15 -14.56 12.43
CA GLY A 217 -2.04 -15.32 13.31
C GLY A 217 -1.87 -14.81 14.74
N TYR A 218 -2.96 -14.35 15.34
CA TYR A 218 -3.06 -14.03 16.76
C TYR A 218 -2.64 -15.24 17.63
N PRO A 219 -2.00 -15.04 18.80
CA PRO A 219 -1.69 -16.15 19.70
C PRO A 219 -2.96 -16.61 20.42
N GLY A 220 -3.46 -17.79 20.03
CA GLY A 220 -4.49 -18.52 20.77
C GLY A 220 -3.86 -19.29 21.93
N SER A 221 -4.30 -19.00 23.15
CA SER A 221 -3.97 -19.70 24.38
C SER A 221 -4.27 -21.20 24.29
N SER A 222 -3.29 -22.01 24.69
CA SER A 222 -3.42 -23.45 24.86
C SER A 222 -4.34 -23.82 26.02
N THR A 223 -5.40 -24.59 25.76
CA THR A 223 -5.82 -25.67 26.65
C THR A 223 -6.31 -26.86 25.82
N SER A 224 -5.73 -28.01 26.13
CA SER A 224 -6.00 -29.31 25.55
C SER A 224 -7.31 -29.88 26.05
N ARG A 225 -8.16 -30.41 25.16
CA ARG A 225 -8.97 -31.61 25.42
C ARG A 225 -9.50 -32.22 24.12
N SER A 226 -9.24 -33.52 24.02
CA SER A 226 -9.70 -34.49 23.01
C SER A 226 -11.22 -34.57 22.96
N SER A 227 -11.80 -34.62 21.75
CA SER A 227 -13.03 -35.35 21.40
C SER A 227 -13.21 -35.44 19.88
N LYS A 228 -13.36 -36.68 19.38
CA LYS A 228 -13.86 -37.00 18.04
C LYS A 228 -15.29 -36.47 17.86
N MET A 229 -15.64 -35.92 16.69
CA MET A 229 -16.79 -36.34 15.85
C MET A 229 -17.14 -35.34 14.73
N THR A 230 -17.29 -35.90 13.52
CA THR A 230 -18.28 -35.66 12.45
C THR A 230 -18.47 -34.29 11.78
N SER A 231 -18.52 -34.37 10.44
CA SER A 231 -19.00 -33.38 9.48
C SER A 231 -20.34 -32.74 9.87
N GLY A 232 -20.40 -31.41 9.83
CA GLY A 232 -21.64 -30.64 10.02
C GLY A 232 -21.53 -29.29 9.33
N SER A 233 -22.44 -29.09 8.38
CA SER A 233 -22.70 -27.85 7.64
C SER A 233 -22.95 -26.66 8.56
N TYR A 234 -22.30 -25.52 8.29
CA TYR A 234 -22.74 -24.20 8.77
C TYR A 234 -23.24 -23.39 7.58
N GLY A 235 -24.54 -23.49 7.32
CA GLY A 235 -25.29 -22.50 6.57
C GLY A 235 -25.68 -21.34 7.48
N GLY A 236 -25.73 -20.12 6.94
CA GLY A 236 -26.32 -18.99 7.66
C GLY A 236 -25.68 -17.61 7.43
N TYR A 237 -25.29 -17.25 6.20
CA TYR A 237 -25.15 -15.85 5.79
C TYR A 237 -25.54 -15.71 4.31
N ALA A 238 -26.84 -15.89 4.03
CA ALA A 238 -27.40 -15.34 2.79
C ALA A 238 -27.49 -13.82 2.98
N LEU A 239 -26.71 -13.08 2.20
CA LEU A 239 -26.76 -11.64 2.13
C LEU A 239 -28.04 -11.24 1.39
N ASP A 240 -29.09 -10.88 2.13
CA ASP A 240 -30.24 -10.19 1.55
C ASP A 240 -29.83 -8.76 1.18
N ASN A 241 -29.84 -8.51 -0.13
CA ASN A 241 -29.92 -7.20 -0.77
C ASN A 241 -28.67 -6.28 -0.72
N PRO A 242 -27.91 -6.13 -1.83
CA PRO A 242 -26.72 -5.26 -1.91
C PRO A 242 -27.03 -3.75 -1.92
N ALA A 243 -28.29 -3.33 -1.83
CA ALA A 243 -28.69 -1.93 -1.87
C ALA A 243 -28.47 -1.15 -0.54
N HIS A 244 -28.09 -1.81 0.55
CA HIS A 244 -27.99 -1.17 1.88
C HIS A 244 -26.58 -0.78 2.35
N ILE A 245 -25.53 -0.92 1.52
CA ILE A 245 -24.14 -0.66 1.93
C ILE A 245 -23.58 0.69 1.44
N ALA A 246 -24.28 1.42 0.57
CA ALA A 246 -23.82 2.73 0.11
C ALA A 246 -24.55 3.88 0.84
N ARG A 247 -23.88 4.54 1.80
CA ARG A 247 -24.25 5.91 2.17
C ARG A 247 -23.86 6.85 1.01
N PRO A 248 -24.72 7.77 0.56
CA PRO A 248 -24.35 8.77 -0.44
C PRO A 248 -23.34 9.75 0.16
N GLY A 249 -22.15 9.90 -0.45
CA GLY A 249 -21.22 11.01 -0.13
C GLY A 249 -19.74 10.68 0.00
N THR A 250 -19.32 9.41 0.13
CA THR A 250 -17.90 9.06 0.40
C THR A 250 -17.06 8.78 -0.86
N ALA A 251 -17.30 9.50 -1.96
CA ALA A 251 -16.42 9.41 -3.13
C ALA A 251 -15.19 10.30 -2.91
N ALA A 252 -14.02 9.66 -2.79
CA ALA A 252 -12.73 10.33 -2.92
C ALA A 252 -12.67 11.12 -4.24
N PRO A 253 -12.34 12.43 -4.23
CA PRO A 253 -12.18 13.20 -5.45
C PRO A 253 -10.82 12.87 -6.08
N SER A 254 -10.74 11.75 -6.81
CA SER A 254 -9.77 11.51 -7.91
C SER A 254 -9.61 10.03 -8.32
N LEU A 255 -10.15 9.06 -7.59
CA LEU A 255 -10.07 7.64 -7.98
C LEU A 255 -11.43 7.12 -8.44
N GLY A 256 -11.55 6.99 -9.76
CA GLY A 256 -12.66 6.35 -10.43
C GLY A 256 -12.96 4.96 -9.85
N ARG A 257 -14.25 4.71 -9.66
CA ARG A 257 -14.87 3.46 -9.20
C ARG A 257 -14.23 2.23 -9.85
N TYR A 258 -13.61 1.38 -9.03
CA TYR A 258 -13.36 -0.01 -9.39
C TYR A 258 -14.28 -0.94 -8.60
N ALA A 259 -14.86 -1.86 -9.37
CA ALA A 259 -15.37 -3.18 -9.00
C ALA A 259 -16.70 -3.29 -8.24
N THR A 260 -17.74 -3.67 -8.98
CA THR A 260 -18.56 -4.83 -8.61
C THR A 260 -18.86 -5.68 -9.85
N SER A 261 -18.24 -6.85 -9.94
CA SER A 261 -18.86 -8.12 -10.41
C SER A 261 -17.75 -9.15 -10.68
N GLY A 262 -17.64 -10.19 -9.86
CA GLY A 262 -17.06 -11.46 -10.31
C GLY A 262 -18.11 -12.32 -11.02
N PRO A 263 -17.84 -13.61 -11.31
CA PRO A 263 -16.55 -14.24 -11.58
C PRO A 263 -16.52 -14.90 -12.99
N SER A 264 -15.37 -15.50 -13.32
CA SER A 264 -15.15 -16.50 -14.38
C SER A 264 -14.44 -16.02 -15.66
N GLY A 265 -13.21 -16.53 -15.81
CA GLY A 265 -12.65 -16.92 -17.10
C GLY A 265 -11.91 -15.86 -17.92
N LEU A 266 -10.62 -16.16 -18.18
CA LEU A 266 -9.85 -15.84 -19.39
C LEU A 266 -8.91 -14.61 -19.37
N ALA A 267 -7.62 -14.98 -19.47
CA ALA A 267 -6.50 -14.36 -20.20
C ALA A 267 -5.89 -13.02 -19.71
N PRO A 268 -4.55 -12.87 -19.79
CA PRO A 268 -3.81 -11.71 -19.28
C PRO A 268 -4.14 -10.45 -20.10
N HIS A 269 -4.43 -9.34 -19.41
CA HIS A 269 -4.79 -8.07 -20.05
C HIS A 269 -3.58 -7.36 -20.65
N ALA A 270 -3.51 -7.36 -21.98
CA ALA A 270 -2.65 -6.48 -22.76
C ALA A 270 -2.98 -5.01 -22.47
N HIS A 271 -1.95 -4.17 -22.27
CA HIS A 271 -2.09 -2.72 -22.16
C HIS A 271 -2.73 -2.16 -23.45
N ARG A 272 -3.98 -1.67 -23.38
CA ARG A 272 -4.65 -0.99 -24.50
C ARG A 272 -4.02 0.39 -24.73
N GLY A 273 -3.67 0.68 -25.98
CA GLY A 273 -3.06 1.93 -26.39
C GLY A 273 -4.06 3.08 -26.44
N VAL A 274 -3.55 4.31 -26.34
CA VAL A 274 -4.32 5.57 -26.40
C VAL A 274 -5.23 5.65 -27.65
N GLY A 275 -4.80 5.10 -28.80
CA GLY A 275 -5.58 5.13 -30.04
C GLY A 275 -6.82 4.23 -30.07
N ASP A 276 -6.93 3.29 -29.13
CA ASP A 276 -7.91 2.20 -29.22
C ASP A 276 -9.32 2.68 -28.93
N TYR A 277 -9.48 3.63 -27.99
CA TYR A 277 -10.80 4.11 -27.56
C TYR A 277 -11.51 4.96 -28.61
N ILE A 278 -10.77 5.72 -29.42
CA ILE A 278 -11.34 6.54 -30.50
C ILE A 278 -11.93 5.63 -31.58
N LYS A 279 -11.18 4.59 -31.96
CA LYS A 279 -11.61 3.60 -32.93
C LYS A 279 -12.81 2.80 -32.42
N GLU A 280 -12.74 2.34 -31.17
CA GLU A 280 -13.81 1.57 -30.53
C GLU A 280 -15.11 2.38 -30.40
N LEU A 281 -15.05 3.69 -30.14
CA LEU A 281 -16.25 4.54 -30.12
C LEU A 281 -16.87 4.67 -31.51
N LYS A 282 -16.05 4.82 -32.55
CA LYS A 282 -16.53 4.91 -33.93
C LYS A 282 -17.21 3.61 -34.35
N GLU A 283 -16.57 2.47 -34.09
CA GLU A 283 -17.14 1.14 -34.36
C GLU A 283 -18.42 0.90 -33.56
N TYR A 284 -18.50 1.39 -32.31
CA TYR A 284 -19.72 1.32 -31.50
C TYR A 284 -20.86 2.13 -32.13
N CYS A 285 -20.59 3.34 -32.60
CA CYS A 285 -21.60 4.17 -33.26
C CYS A 285 -22.10 3.51 -34.55
N GLU A 286 -21.19 2.98 -35.37
CA GLU A 286 -21.53 2.27 -36.60
C GLU A 286 -22.36 1.00 -36.32
N LYS A 287 -21.93 0.18 -35.37
CA LYS A 287 -22.61 -1.07 -34.98
C LYS A 287 -24.05 -0.85 -34.51
N TYR A 288 -24.32 0.29 -33.89
CA TYR A 288 -25.63 0.62 -33.33
C TYR A 288 -26.36 1.71 -34.09
N HIS A 289 -25.91 2.03 -35.31
CA HIS A 289 -26.50 3.03 -36.20
C HIS A 289 -26.69 4.39 -35.54
N LEU A 290 -25.77 4.77 -34.65
CA LEU A 290 -25.71 6.09 -34.05
C LEU A 290 -25.00 7.07 -35.01
N PRO A 291 -25.31 8.37 -34.92
CA PRO A 291 -24.58 9.39 -35.65
C PRO A 291 -23.07 9.34 -35.38
N THR A 292 -22.26 9.78 -36.35
CA THR A 292 -20.79 9.78 -36.19
C THR A 292 -20.35 10.70 -35.06
N PRO A 293 -19.38 10.29 -34.22
CA PRO A 293 -18.90 11.11 -33.11
C PRO A 293 -18.13 12.33 -33.62
N ILE A 294 -18.51 13.51 -33.13
CA ILE A 294 -17.90 14.80 -33.46
C ILE A 294 -17.09 15.27 -32.25
N TYR A 295 -15.83 15.65 -32.46
CA TYR A 295 -14.93 16.11 -31.40
C TYR A 295 -14.74 17.62 -31.48
N THR A 296 -14.83 18.30 -30.32
CA THR A 296 -14.44 19.70 -30.15
C THR A 296 -13.21 19.75 -29.24
N ASP A 297 -12.10 20.27 -29.76
CA ASP A 297 -10.82 20.37 -29.06
C ASP A 297 -10.58 21.81 -28.61
N GLN A 298 -10.13 21.98 -27.37
CA GLN A 298 -9.74 23.25 -26.78
C GLN A 298 -8.30 23.15 -26.28
N ASP A 299 -7.49 24.17 -26.51
CA ASP A 299 -6.18 24.30 -25.87
C ASP A 299 -6.25 25.20 -24.63
N ASN A 300 -5.19 25.15 -23.83
CA ASN A 300 -5.04 25.94 -22.62
C ASN A 300 -4.46 27.34 -22.88
N GLY A 301 -4.37 27.80 -24.14
CA GLY A 301 -3.83 29.11 -24.51
C GLY A 301 -2.33 29.33 -24.22
N LYS A 302 -1.58 28.27 -23.90
CA LYS A 302 -0.12 28.33 -23.68
C LYS A 302 0.62 28.02 -24.98
N ASN A 303 1.90 28.41 -25.08
CA ASN A 303 2.73 28.16 -26.24
C ASN A 303 3.83 27.12 -25.95
N GLY A 304 4.31 26.45 -27.00
CA GLY A 304 5.40 25.47 -26.92
C GLY A 304 5.02 24.18 -26.21
N ASP A 305 5.95 23.61 -25.44
CA ASP A 305 5.80 22.30 -24.77
C ASP A 305 4.76 22.31 -23.63
N HIS A 306 4.18 23.47 -23.32
CA HIS A 306 3.16 23.63 -22.30
C HIS A 306 1.72 23.64 -22.84
N ILE A 307 1.54 23.49 -24.15
CA ILE A 307 0.22 23.31 -24.75
C ILE A 307 -0.41 22.04 -24.19
N ARG A 308 -1.62 22.18 -23.65
CA ARG A 308 -2.45 21.03 -23.26
C ARG A 308 -3.79 21.11 -23.97
N TRP A 309 -4.35 19.93 -24.26
CA TRP A 309 -5.57 19.75 -25.01
C TRP A 309 -6.67 19.16 -24.14
N PHE A 310 -7.86 19.70 -24.25
CA PHE A 310 -9.08 19.16 -23.68
C PHE A 310 -10.07 18.88 -24.82
N SER A 311 -10.67 17.69 -24.86
CA SER A 311 -11.59 17.31 -25.93
C SER A 311 -12.95 16.94 -25.40
N THR A 312 -13.99 17.25 -26.16
CA THR A 312 -15.36 16.84 -25.88
C THR A 312 -15.91 16.13 -27.10
N VAL A 313 -16.66 15.04 -26.88
CA VAL A 313 -17.26 14.25 -27.95
C VAL A 313 -18.77 14.30 -27.87
N ALA A 314 -19.39 14.66 -28.99
CA ALA A 314 -20.83 14.70 -29.18
C ALA A 314 -21.28 13.68 -30.22
N ILE A 315 -22.40 13.02 -29.94
CA ILE A 315 -23.03 12.01 -30.81
C ILE A 315 -24.50 12.41 -30.94
N GLY A 316 -24.96 12.68 -32.17
CA GLY A 316 -26.33 13.11 -32.42
C GLY A 316 -26.67 14.50 -31.86
N GLY A 317 -25.67 15.36 -31.68
CA GLY A 317 -25.85 16.72 -31.13
C GLY A 317 -25.77 16.80 -29.60
N GLU A 318 -25.76 15.67 -28.89
CA GLU A 318 -25.59 15.62 -27.44
C GLU A 318 -24.17 15.23 -27.04
N VAL A 319 -23.68 15.79 -25.93
CA VAL A 319 -22.33 15.51 -25.42
C VAL A 319 -22.33 14.24 -24.58
N TRP A 320 -21.61 13.22 -25.05
CA TRP A 320 -21.52 11.91 -24.38
C TRP A 320 -20.21 11.72 -23.62
N GLY A 321 -19.19 12.53 -23.90
CA GLY A 321 -17.91 12.40 -23.22
C GLY A 321 -17.10 13.69 -23.21
N ARG A 322 -16.38 13.91 -22.13
CA ARG A 322 -15.37 14.96 -21.99
C ARG A 322 -14.08 14.31 -21.52
N SER A 323 -12.93 14.86 -21.91
CA SER A 323 -11.64 14.42 -21.37
C SER A 323 -11.69 14.50 -19.84
N THR A 324 -11.08 13.52 -19.18
CA THR A 324 -11.00 13.51 -17.71
C THR A 324 -9.96 14.51 -17.19
N ASP A 325 -8.97 14.86 -18.02
CA ASP A 325 -7.93 15.83 -17.72
C ASP A 325 -7.36 16.44 -19.02
N TRP A 326 -6.48 17.43 -18.87
CA TRP A 326 -5.71 18.10 -19.91
C TRP A 326 -4.56 17.23 -20.42
N ALA A 327 -4.60 16.85 -21.69
CA ALA A 327 -3.62 15.96 -22.30
C ALA A 327 -2.49 16.72 -23.01
N PRO A 328 -1.27 16.16 -23.10
CA PRO A 328 -0.19 16.73 -23.92
C PRO A 328 -0.51 16.72 -25.43
N THR A 329 -1.37 15.80 -25.91
CA THR A 329 -1.74 15.71 -27.33
C THR A 329 -3.25 15.69 -27.56
N LYS A 330 -3.72 16.24 -28.70
CA LYS A 330 -5.13 16.15 -29.13
C LYS A 330 -5.63 14.71 -29.18
N LYS A 331 -4.77 13.77 -29.59
CA LYS A 331 -5.09 12.35 -29.72
C LYS A 331 -5.40 11.73 -28.35
N GLU A 332 -4.62 12.05 -27.34
CA GLU A 332 -4.88 11.60 -25.96
C GLU A 332 -6.14 12.22 -25.38
N ALA A 333 -6.36 13.52 -25.59
CA ALA A 333 -7.57 14.20 -25.15
C ALA A 333 -8.83 13.53 -25.73
N LYS A 334 -8.83 13.26 -27.05
CA LYS A 334 -9.92 12.54 -27.74
C LYS A 334 -10.10 11.13 -27.23
N ALA A 335 -9.02 10.40 -26.96
CA ALA A 335 -9.09 9.05 -26.42
C ALA A 335 -9.77 9.02 -25.04
N MET A 336 -9.43 9.97 -24.16
CA MET A 336 -10.08 10.11 -22.85
C MET A 336 -11.57 10.41 -22.99
N ALA A 337 -11.93 11.38 -23.84
CA ALA A 337 -13.33 11.70 -24.11
C ALA A 337 -14.10 10.50 -24.68
N SER A 338 -13.46 9.72 -25.56
CA SER A 338 -14.04 8.53 -26.18
C SER A 338 -14.30 7.41 -25.17
N LYS A 339 -13.35 7.20 -24.25
CA LYS A 339 -13.48 6.22 -23.17
C LYS A 339 -14.66 6.56 -22.26
N VAL A 340 -14.84 7.83 -21.91
CA VAL A 340 -15.98 8.29 -21.10
C VAL A 340 -17.28 8.05 -21.86
N ALA A 341 -17.37 8.43 -23.14
CA ALA A 341 -18.55 8.23 -23.96
C ALA A 341 -18.93 6.74 -24.11
N LEU A 342 -17.95 5.86 -24.36
CA LEU A 342 -18.17 4.41 -24.43
C LEU A 342 -18.73 3.84 -23.13
N ASN A 343 -18.21 4.27 -21.98
CA ASN A 343 -18.67 3.80 -20.69
C ASN A 343 -20.12 4.25 -20.41
N GLN A 344 -20.46 5.49 -20.79
CA GLN A 344 -21.83 5.99 -20.65
C GLN A 344 -22.80 5.27 -21.59
N LEU A 345 -22.47 5.13 -22.88
CA LEU A 345 -23.30 4.43 -23.86
C LEU A 345 -23.53 2.95 -23.48
N ARG A 346 -22.50 2.28 -22.94
CA ARG A 346 -22.63 0.91 -22.43
C ARG A 346 -23.46 0.84 -21.14
N GLY A 347 -23.35 1.85 -20.27
CA GLY A 347 -24.07 1.96 -19.00
C GLY A 347 -25.57 2.22 -19.19
N SER A 348 -25.93 3.21 -20.00
CA SER A 348 -27.33 3.57 -20.28
C SER A 348 -28.13 2.41 -20.87
N ARG A 349 -27.46 1.48 -21.57
CA ARG A 349 -28.09 0.31 -22.15
C ARG A 349 -28.34 -0.84 -21.18
N ARG A 350 -27.56 -0.94 -20.10
CA ARG A 350 -27.78 -1.94 -19.03
C ARG A 350 -29.01 -1.64 -18.17
N GLN A 351 -29.58 -0.44 -18.28
CA GLN A 351 -30.80 -0.05 -17.57
C GLN A 351 -32.09 -0.21 -18.39
N ILE A 352 -31.99 -0.52 -19.68
CA ILE A 352 -33.13 -0.66 -20.61
C ILE A 352 -33.31 -2.13 -21.06
N GLY A 353 -32.46 -3.05 -20.56
CA GLY A 353 -32.48 -4.47 -20.89
C GLY A 353 -33.06 -5.32 -19.78
#